data_AF-A0A5B8UJ54-F1
#
_entry.id   AF-A0A5B8UJ54-F1
#
_cell.length_a   1.000
_cell.length_b   1.000
_cell.length_c   1.000
_cell.angle_alpha   90.00
_cell.angle_beta   90.00
_cell.angle_gamma   90.00
#
_symmetry.space_group_name_H-M   'P 1'
#
loop_
_entity.id
_entity.type
_entity.pdbx_description
1 polymer ?
#
loop_
_entity_poly.entity_id
_entity_poly.type
_entity_poly.pdbx_seq_one_letter_code
_entity_poly.pdbx_strand_id
1 'polypeptide(L)'
;MSYQLFNDANCIRIQQTLANNETKVLMVSKEQIRTIDIVKTKFVRIDIGEGALKNIFLNYQEVTFPTVNSAGELRDHINALMKSEIYDGDAPKEATLEEVSGRLGGIEFILRDIQKQGESVPKLEPIFVDESNPNVIYKGWATVVGIGSEPIWAIQKISQINDIITHEWADGNRFYDNIWDNRLQLQYAPFLADSIVY
;
A
#
# COMPACT_ATOMS: atom_id res chain seq x y z
N MET A 1 -21.79 40.42 15.31
CA MET A 1 -20.34 40.24 15.10
C MET A 1 -20.19 39.31 13.92
N SER A 2 -19.25 39.57 13.03
CA SER A 2 -19.03 38.73 11.84
C SER A 2 -17.54 38.45 11.65
N TYR A 3 -17.25 37.30 11.07
CA TYR A 3 -15.90 36.85 10.74
C TYR A 3 -15.72 36.73 9.23
N GLN A 4 -14.52 37.06 8.78
CA GLN A 4 -14.06 36.84 7.42
C GLN A 4 -12.68 36.20 7.46
N LEU A 5 -12.48 35.14 6.67
CA LEU A 5 -11.23 34.38 6.60
C LEU A 5 -10.61 34.58 5.22
N PHE A 6 -9.31 34.89 5.23
CA PHE A 6 -8.52 35.08 4.02
C PHE A 6 -7.26 34.23 4.07
N ASN A 7 -6.83 33.78 2.90
CA ASN A 7 -5.50 33.24 2.71
C ASN A 7 -4.53 34.40 2.55
N ASP A 8 -3.52 34.49 3.43
CA ASP A 8 -2.41 35.45 3.30
C ASP A 8 -1.10 34.64 3.21
N ALA A 9 -1.01 33.79 2.18
CA ALA A 9 0.12 32.91 1.87
C ALA A 9 0.55 31.95 3.00
N ASN A 10 1.39 32.40 3.94
CA ASN A 10 1.92 31.58 5.04
C ASN A 10 1.03 31.63 6.30
N CYS A 11 0.07 32.54 6.34
CA CYS A 11 -0.87 32.68 7.45
C CYS A 11 -2.32 32.69 6.96
N ILE A 12 -3.23 32.34 7.88
CA ILE A 12 -4.66 32.55 7.73
C ILE A 12 -4.99 33.85 8.45
N ARG A 13 -5.57 34.80 7.73
CA ARG A 13 -6.03 36.06 8.30
C ARG A 13 -7.51 35.94 8.65
N ILE A 14 -7.81 36.12 9.94
CA ILE A 14 -9.17 36.12 10.48
C ILE A 14 -9.50 37.56 10.86
N GLN A 15 -10.43 38.17 10.12
CA GLN A 15 -10.95 39.50 10.42
C GLN A 15 -12.27 39.37 11.18
N GLN A 16 -12.37 40.03 12.33
CA GLN A 16 -13.58 40.13 13.12
C GLN A 16 -14.12 41.56 13.06
N THR A 17 -15.35 41.71 12.58
CA THR A 17 -16.08 42.99 12.63
C THR A 17 -16.99 43.00 13.86
N LEU A 18 -16.72 43.94 14.75
CA LEU A 18 -17.47 44.16 15.99
C LEU A 18 -18.74 44.99 15.73
N ALA A 19 -19.65 45.04 16.70
CA ALA A 19 -20.92 45.76 16.57
C ALA A 19 -20.76 47.29 16.41
N ASN A 20 -19.60 47.84 16.79
CA ASN A 20 -19.23 49.24 16.62
C ASN A 20 -18.55 49.53 15.26
N ASN A 21 -18.60 48.59 14.30
CA ASN A 21 -17.88 48.63 13.02
C ASN A 21 -16.35 48.66 13.12
N GLU A 22 -15.78 48.41 14.29
CA GLU A 22 -14.34 48.22 14.46
C GLU A 22 -13.93 46.84 13.92
N THR A 23 -12.80 46.78 13.21
CA THR A 23 -12.27 45.53 12.66
C THR A 23 -11.01 45.12 13.41
N LYS A 24 -11.03 43.93 14.00
CA LYS A 24 -9.86 43.29 14.61
C LYS A 24 -9.32 42.23 13.66
N VAL A 25 -7.99 42.17 13.52
CA VAL A 25 -7.33 41.22 12.64
C VAL A 25 -6.46 40.29 13.48
N LEU A 26 -6.66 38.99 13.29
CA LEU A 26 -5.81 37.95 13.84
C LEU A 26 -5.12 37.23 12.69
N MET A 27 -3.78 37.20 12.73
CA MET A 27 -2.98 36.41 11.80
C MET A 27 -2.53 35.13 12.48
N VAL A 28 -2.85 33.99 11.88
CA VAL A 28 -2.49 32.66 12.39
C VAL A 28 -1.51 32.02 11.43
N SER A 29 -0.28 31.74 11.87
CA SER A 29 0.68 31.03 11.02
C SER A 29 0.19 29.61 10.72
N LYS A 30 0.23 29.19 9.45
CA LYS A 30 -0.16 27.84 9.05
C LYS A 30 0.73 26.78 9.69
N GLU A 31 2.01 27.07 9.89
CA GLU A 31 2.95 26.15 10.55
C GLU A 31 2.61 25.87 12.02
N GLN A 32 1.86 26.78 12.67
CA GLN A 32 1.48 26.64 14.07
C GLN A 32 0.18 25.85 14.26
N ILE A 33 -0.62 25.68 13.20
CA ILE A 33 -1.90 24.98 13.29
C ILE A 33 -1.65 23.47 13.35
N ARG A 34 -2.07 22.85 14.47
CA ARG A 34 -1.92 21.41 14.73
C ARG A 34 -3.12 20.62 14.27
N THR A 35 -4.32 21.06 14.64
CA THR A 35 -5.58 20.38 14.34
C THR A 35 -6.70 21.37 14.09
N ILE A 36 -7.67 20.96 13.26
CA ILE A 36 -8.89 21.71 12.99
C ILE A 36 -10.08 20.75 13.16
N ASP A 37 -10.83 20.93 14.24
CA ASP A 37 -11.89 20.01 14.66
C ASP A 37 -13.25 20.70 14.75
N ILE A 38 -14.33 19.92 14.60
CA ILE A 38 -15.69 20.41 14.83
C ILE A 38 -16.07 20.13 16.30
N VAL A 39 -16.51 21.17 17.00
CA VAL A 39 -16.91 21.10 18.41
C VAL A 39 -18.38 21.50 18.53
N LYS A 40 -19.17 20.67 19.23
CA LYS A 40 -20.60 20.93 19.50
C LYS A 40 -21.43 21.26 18.25
N THR A 41 -21.08 20.67 17.09
CA THR A 41 -21.77 20.78 15.79
C THR A 41 -21.76 22.17 15.12
N LYS A 42 -21.51 23.25 15.87
CA LYS A 42 -21.57 24.63 15.37
C LYS A 42 -20.23 25.36 15.38
N PHE A 43 -19.26 24.89 16.16
CA PHE A 43 -17.96 25.55 16.28
C PHE A 43 -16.90 24.77 15.52
N VAL A 44 -16.00 25.50 14.86
CA VAL A 44 -14.73 24.96 14.37
C VAL A 44 -13.64 25.45 15.32
N ARG A 45 -12.89 24.50 15.90
CA ARG A 45 -11.73 24.75 16.77
C ARG A 45 -10.47 24.64 15.93
N ILE A 46 -9.63 25.67 15.96
CA ILE A 46 -8.28 25.67 15.41
C ILE A 46 -7.31 25.62 16.59
N ASP A 47 -6.53 24.54 16.70
CA ASP A 47 -5.50 24.37 17.71
C ASP A 47 -4.16 24.91 17.19
N ILE A 48 -3.58 25.90 17.89
CA ILE A 48 -2.32 26.55 17.50
C ILE A 48 -1.10 26.11 18.33
N GLY A 49 -1.20 24.99 19.05
CA GLY A 49 -0.04 24.21 19.51
C GLY A 49 0.79 24.77 20.67
N GLU A 50 0.44 25.93 21.24
CA GLU A 50 1.13 26.55 22.38
C GLU A 50 0.36 26.38 23.71
N GLY A 51 -0.11 25.16 23.98
CA GLY A 51 -0.77 24.78 25.22
C GLY A 51 -2.30 24.77 25.17
N ALA A 52 -2.93 24.16 26.19
CA ALA A 52 -4.37 23.83 26.20
C ALA A 52 -5.34 25.02 26.05
N LEU A 53 -4.85 26.26 26.23
CA LEU A 53 -5.66 27.47 26.21
C LEU A 53 -5.57 28.24 24.90
N LYS A 54 -4.61 27.95 24.02
CA LYS A 54 -4.47 28.65 22.74
C LYS A 54 -5.22 27.91 21.64
N ASN A 55 -6.54 28.03 21.70
CA ASN A 55 -7.47 27.52 20.70
C ASN A 55 -8.33 28.67 20.17
N ILE A 56 -8.54 28.70 18.86
CA ILE A 56 -9.45 29.65 18.23
C ILE A 56 -10.76 28.93 17.95
N PHE A 57 -11.88 29.49 18.39
CA PHE A 57 -13.20 28.94 18.15
C PHE A 57 -13.99 29.87 17.23
N LEU A 58 -14.45 29.33 16.10
CA LEU A 58 -15.25 30.05 15.12
C LEU A 58 -16.63 29.42 15.02
N ASN A 59 -17.69 30.21 15.19
CA ASN A 59 -19.05 29.77 14.89
C ASN A 59 -19.32 29.92 13.39
N TYR A 60 -19.70 28.85 12.70
CA TYR A 60 -19.90 28.91 11.25
C TYR A 60 -20.99 29.90 10.83
N GLN A 61 -21.99 30.13 11.68
CA GLN A 61 -23.10 31.05 11.39
C GLN A 61 -22.65 32.52 11.41
N GLU A 62 -21.51 32.82 12.03
CA GLU A 62 -20.96 34.17 12.14
C GLU A 62 -19.89 34.43 11.07
N VAL A 63 -19.48 33.41 10.31
CA VAL A 63 -18.55 33.54 9.19
C VAL A 63 -19.32 33.97 7.94
N THR A 64 -19.01 35.16 7.45
CA THR A 64 -19.65 35.76 6.27
C THR A 64 -18.87 35.51 4.98
N PHE A 65 -17.55 35.30 5.12
CA PHE A 65 -16.66 34.91 4.03
C PHE A 65 -15.62 33.91 4.56
N PRO A 66 -15.55 32.67 4.04
CA PRO A 66 -16.47 32.07 3.07
C PRO A 66 -17.92 31.97 3.60
N THR A 67 -18.92 32.02 2.73
CA THR A 67 -20.30 31.67 3.11
C THR A 67 -20.44 30.16 3.14
N VAL A 68 -20.84 29.61 4.28
CA VAL A 68 -20.88 28.16 4.57
C VAL A 68 -22.19 27.79 5.26
N ASN A 69 -22.72 26.60 4.98
CA ASN A 69 -24.00 26.13 5.52
C ASN A 69 -23.84 25.22 6.75
N SER A 70 -22.62 24.79 7.05
CA SER A 70 -22.32 23.91 8.17
C SER A 70 -20.91 24.14 8.73
N ALA A 71 -20.68 23.70 9.97
CA ALA A 71 -19.34 23.68 10.55
C ALA A 71 -18.38 22.73 9.81
N GLY A 72 -18.91 21.70 9.13
CA GLY A 72 -18.14 20.81 8.27
C GLY A 72 -17.58 21.56 7.06
N GLU A 73 -18.43 22.29 6.34
CA GLU A 73 -18.01 23.13 5.21
C GLU A 73 -17.00 24.20 5.63
N LEU A 74 -17.18 24.82 6.81
CA LEU A 74 -16.21 25.77 7.33
C LEU A 74 -14.84 25.12 7.61
N ARG A 75 -14.83 23.97 8.28
CA ARG A 75 -13.59 23.21 8.55
C ARG A 75 -12.89 22.88 7.24
N ASP A 76 -13.63 22.37 6.25
CA ASP A 76 -13.07 21.96 4.97
C ASP A 76 -12.52 23.15 4.19
N HIS A 77 -13.17 24.32 4.28
CA HIS A 77 -12.64 25.55 3.73
C HIS A 77 -11.36 26.01 4.45
N ILE A 78 -11.30 25.97 5.78
CA ILE A 78 -10.08 26.30 6.53
C ILE A 78 -8.95 25.33 6.16
N ASN A 79 -9.25 24.04 6.01
CA ASN A 79 -8.29 23.04 5.52
C ASN A 79 -7.83 23.32 4.07
N ALA A 80 -8.69 23.90 3.23
CA ALA A 80 -8.28 24.37 1.91
C ALA A 80 -7.35 25.59 2.00
N LEU A 81 -7.63 26.54 2.90
CA LEU A 81 -6.74 27.68 3.19
C LEU A 81 -5.37 27.23 3.71
N MET A 82 -5.29 26.09 4.41
CA MET A 82 -4.03 25.52 4.88
C MET A 82 -3.11 25.05 3.74
N LYS A 83 -3.65 24.76 2.55
CA LYS A 83 -2.85 24.44 1.37
C LYS A 83 -2.25 25.74 0.84
N SER A 84 -0.95 25.74 0.49
CA SER A 84 -0.31 26.91 -0.11
C SER A 84 -1.03 27.29 -1.41
N GLU A 85 -0.98 28.57 -1.81
CA GLU A 85 -1.61 29.11 -3.02
C GLU A 85 -0.98 28.59 -4.33
N ILE A 86 -0.80 27.28 -4.45
CA ILE A 86 -0.71 26.60 -5.73
C ILE A 86 -2.12 26.12 -6.09
N TYR A 87 -3.11 27.01 -6.03
CA TYR A 87 -4.46 26.74 -6.51
C TYR A 87 -5.13 28.06 -6.90
N ASP A 88 -4.51 28.73 -7.87
CA ASP A 88 -5.23 29.67 -8.73
C ASP A 88 -6.05 28.83 -9.70
N GLY A 89 -7.34 29.16 -9.86
CA GLY A 89 -8.37 28.35 -10.51
C GLY A 89 -8.23 28.28 -12.02
N ASP A 90 -7.08 27.82 -12.49
CA ASP A 90 -6.84 27.42 -13.87
C ASP A 90 -6.33 25.96 -13.86
N ALA A 91 -6.47 25.25 -14.97
CA ALA A 91 -6.20 23.82 -15.11
C ALA A 91 -4.98 23.32 -14.29
N PRO A 92 -4.99 22.09 -13.74
CA PRO A 92 -3.92 21.59 -12.88
C PRO A 92 -2.56 21.89 -13.52
N LYS A 93 -1.76 22.74 -12.86
CA LYS A 93 -0.46 23.19 -13.38
C LYS A 93 0.33 21.95 -13.76
N GLU A 94 0.98 22.01 -14.92
CA GLU A 94 1.76 20.93 -15.54
C GLU A 94 2.63 20.16 -14.53
N ALA A 95 3.19 20.84 -13.52
CA ALA A 95 3.93 20.22 -12.42
C ALA A 95 3.13 19.21 -11.56
N THR A 96 1.84 19.45 -11.29
CA THR A 96 0.95 18.50 -10.57
C THR A 96 0.51 17.35 -11.47
N LEU A 97 0.29 17.61 -12.76
CA LEU A 97 0.07 16.55 -13.75
C LEU A 97 1.33 15.71 -13.94
N GLU A 98 2.52 16.30 -13.84
CA GLU A 98 3.82 15.64 -13.96
C GLU A 98 4.14 14.81 -12.71
N GLU A 99 3.81 15.30 -11.51
CA GLU A 99 3.92 14.51 -10.28
C GLU A 99 2.93 13.33 -10.29
N VAL A 100 1.69 13.55 -10.73
CA VAL A 100 0.68 12.48 -10.87
C VAL A 100 1.08 11.49 -11.96
N SER A 101 1.61 11.96 -13.10
CA SER A 101 2.13 11.10 -14.17
C SER A 101 3.36 10.32 -13.74
N GLY A 102 4.25 10.93 -12.94
CA GLY A 102 5.39 10.26 -12.34
C GLY A 102 4.97 9.17 -11.35
N ARG A 103 3.96 9.44 -10.51
CA ARG A 103 3.36 8.43 -9.63
C ARG A 103 2.68 7.31 -10.41
N LEU A 104 1.97 7.62 -11.50
CA LEU A 104 1.34 6.63 -12.39
C LEU A 104 2.40 5.76 -13.09
N GLY A 105 3.49 6.34 -13.59
CA GLY A 105 4.61 5.59 -14.17
C GLY A 105 5.31 4.69 -13.15
N GLY A 106 5.43 5.14 -11.89
CA GLY A 106 5.90 4.31 -10.79
C GLY A 106 4.99 3.12 -10.50
N ILE A 107 3.67 3.33 -10.53
CA ILE A 107 2.68 2.25 -10.38
C ILE A 107 2.74 1.27 -11.55
N GLU A 108 2.89 1.74 -12.79
CA GLU A 108 3.07 0.86 -13.94
C GLU A 108 4.31 -0.02 -13.81
N PHE A 109 5.41 0.53 -13.29
CA PHE A 109 6.63 -0.24 -13.04
C PHE A 109 6.39 -1.30 -11.96
N ILE A 110 5.77 -0.93 -10.84
CA ILE A 110 5.41 -1.87 -9.77
C ILE A 110 4.45 -2.95 -10.28
N LEU A 111 3.47 -2.61 -11.11
CA LEU A 111 2.55 -3.59 -11.70
C LEU A 111 3.25 -4.53 -12.66
N ARG A 112 4.23 -4.06 -13.45
CA ARG A 112 5.06 -4.92 -14.30
C ARG A 112 5.97 -5.83 -13.48
N ASP A 113 6.54 -5.35 -12.39
CA ASP A 113 7.35 -6.17 -11.50
C ASP A 113 6.49 -7.19 -10.76
N ILE A 114 5.29 -6.81 -10.29
CA ILE A 114 4.31 -7.74 -9.73
C ILE A 114 3.84 -8.74 -10.79
N GLN A 115 3.63 -8.34 -12.04
CA GLN A 115 3.30 -9.26 -13.13
C GLN A 115 4.47 -10.20 -13.43
N LYS A 116 5.72 -9.75 -13.43
CA LYS A 116 6.89 -10.63 -13.58
C LYS A 116 7.08 -11.56 -12.38
N GLN A 117 6.73 -11.10 -11.18
CA GLN A 117 6.76 -11.92 -9.97
C GLN A 117 5.57 -12.90 -9.91
N GLY A 118 4.41 -12.52 -10.47
CA GLY A 118 3.17 -13.28 -10.55
C GLY A 118 3.10 -14.23 -11.75
N GLU A 119 3.84 -13.95 -12.82
CA GLU A 119 4.42 -14.94 -13.75
C GLU A 119 5.58 -15.68 -13.05
N SER A 120 5.35 -16.07 -11.80
CA SER A 120 6.20 -16.99 -11.07
C SER A 120 6.32 -18.22 -11.94
N VAL A 121 7.53 -18.48 -12.42
CA VAL A 121 8.08 -19.74 -12.94
C VAL A 121 6.99 -20.67 -13.49
N PRO A 122 6.88 -20.90 -14.83
CA PRO A 122 5.87 -21.81 -15.38
C PRO A 122 5.81 -23.03 -14.49
N LYS A 123 4.68 -23.20 -13.80
CA LYS A 123 4.55 -24.19 -12.73
C LYS A 123 4.71 -25.52 -13.40
N LEU A 124 5.95 -26.03 -13.41
CA LEU A 124 6.28 -27.25 -14.10
C LEU A 124 5.47 -28.33 -13.40
N GLU A 125 4.46 -28.82 -14.11
CA GLU A 125 3.67 -29.95 -13.65
C GLU A 125 4.50 -31.21 -13.83
N PRO A 126 4.34 -32.21 -12.95
CA PRO A 126 5.01 -33.49 -13.13
C PRO A 126 4.49 -34.14 -14.42
N ILE A 127 5.42 -34.62 -15.25
CA ILE A 127 5.10 -35.35 -16.49
C ILE A 127 4.62 -36.75 -16.14
N PHE A 128 5.23 -37.39 -15.14
CA PHE A 128 4.79 -38.68 -14.63
C PHE A 128 4.35 -38.58 -13.17
N VAL A 129 3.25 -39.26 -12.88
CA VAL A 129 2.73 -39.47 -11.53
C VAL A 129 2.44 -40.95 -11.37
N ASP A 130 3.04 -41.56 -10.34
CA ASP A 130 2.78 -42.95 -9.97
C ASP A 130 2.16 -43.00 -8.57
N GLU A 131 0.91 -43.45 -8.50
CA GLU A 131 0.11 -43.62 -7.29
C GLU A 131 -0.19 -45.10 -7.02
N SER A 132 0.58 -46.03 -7.61
CA SER A 132 0.35 -47.47 -7.48
C SER A 132 0.49 -47.99 -6.04
N ASN A 133 1.13 -47.21 -5.15
CA ASN A 133 1.29 -47.54 -3.74
C ASN A 133 0.39 -46.63 -2.87
N PRO A 134 -0.46 -47.19 -1.98
CA PRO A 134 -1.49 -46.42 -1.26
C PRO A 134 -0.93 -45.38 -0.26
N ASN A 135 0.34 -45.45 0.10
CA ASN A 135 0.99 -44.52 1.03
C ASN A 135 2.17 -43.76 0.41
N VAL A 136 2.41 -43.92 -0.89
CA VAL A 136 3.56 -43.31 -1.58
C VAL A 136 3.16 -42.87 -2.99
N ILE A 137 3.39 -41.60 -3.28
CA ILE A 137 3.23 -41.01 -4.61
C ILE A 137 4.60 -40.61 -5.13
N TYR A 138 4.94 -41.01 -6.35
CA TYR A 138 6.12 -40.52 -7.06
C TYR A 138 5.71 -39.50 -8.11
N LYS A 139 6.45 -38.40 -8.21
CA LYS A 139 6.25 -37.33 -9.21
C LYS A 139 7.55 -37.08 -9.95
N GLY A 140 7.50 -37.08 -11.27
CA GLY A 140 8.66 -36.95 -12.14
C GLY A 140 8.55 -35.73 -13.04
N TRP A 141 9.59 -34.91 -13.03
CA TRP A 141 9.77 -33.79 -13.96
C TRP A 141 10.93 -34.12 -14.89
N ALA A 142 10.79 -33.83 -16.18
CA ALA A 142 11.87 -33.96 -17.15
C ALA A 142 11.97 -32.70 -18.02
N THR A 143 13.17 -32.40 -18.49
CA THR A 143 13.43 -31.28 -19.41
C THR A 143 12.96 -31.56 -20.84
N VAL A 144 12.78 -32.85 -21.18
CA VAL A 144 12.26 -33.32 -22.46
C VAL A 144 11.22 -34.42 -22.24
N VAL A 145 10.31 -34.59 -23.20
CA VAL A 145 9.16 -35.48 -23.04
C VAL A 145 9.57 -36.96 -23.06
N GLY A 146 9.22 -37.68 -21.99
CA GLY A 146 8.60 -39.01 -22.11
C GLY A 146 9.48 -40.25 -22.23
N ILE A 147 10.78 -40.19 -21.92
CA ILE A 147 11.63 -41.40 -21.90
C ILE A 147 12.01 -41.76 -20.46
N GLY A 148 11.31 -42.73 -19.88
CA GLY A 148 11.49 -43.15 -18.48
C GLY A 148 12.86 -43.77 -18.17
N SER A 149 13.56 -44.27 -19.20
CA SER A 149 14.85 -44.94 -19.09
C SER A 149 16.07 -44.00 -19.17
N GLU A 150 15.87 -42.72 -19.48
CA GLU A 150 16.96 -41.74 -19.61
C GLU A 150 17.24 -41.00 -18.29
N PRO A 151 18.49 -40.64 -17.97
CA PRO A 151 18.86 -39.91 -16.76
C PRO A 151 18.58 -38.41 -16.90
N ILE A 152 17.30 -38.05 -17.07
CA ILE A 152 16.83 -36.68 -17.34
C ILE A 152 15.75 -36.24 -16.35
N TRP A 153 15.49 -37.02 -15.30
CA TRP A 153 14.38 -36.82 -14.40
C TRP A 153 14.82 -36.19 -13.08
N ALA A 154 14.04 -35.23 -12.60
CA ALA A 154 13.99 -34.87 -11.19
C ALA A 154 12.79 -35.61 -10.59
N ILE A 155 12.99 -36.35 -9.49
CA ILE A 155 11.96 -37.24 -8.94
C ILE A 155 11.70 -36.89 -7.48
N GLN A 156 10.43 -36.62 -7.17
CA GLN A 156 9.96 -36.43 -5.80
C GLN A 156 9.18 -37.66 -5.35
N LYS A 157 9.47 -38.12 -4.13
CA LYS A 157 8.67 -39.08 -3.40
C LYS A 157 7.88 -38.35 -2.32
N ILE A 158 6.58 -38.59 -2.30
CA ILE A 158 5.66 -38.10 -1.28
C ILE A 158 5.17 -39.33 -0.53
N SER A 159 5.47 -39.44 0.75
CA SER A 159 4.98 -40.56 1.58
C SER A 159 4.13 -40.09 2.73
N GLN A 160 3.13 -40.89 3.10
CA GLN A 160 2.25 -40.63 4.23
C GLN A 160 2.40 -41.74 5.27
N ILE A 161 2.79 -41.36 6.50
CA ILE A 161 2.89 -42.28 7.65
C ILE A 161 2.22 -41.59 8.85
N ASN A 162 1.15 -42.19 9.39
CA ASN A 162 0.42 -41.67 10.56
C ASN A 162 0.06 -40.17 10.43
N ASP A 163 -0.58 -39.80 9.32
CA ASP A 163 -0.98 -38.42 8.97
C ASP A 163 0.15 -37.42 8.72
N ILE A 164 1.41 -37.86 8.77
CA ILE A 164 2.56 -37.05 8.40
C ILE A 164 2.86 -37.28 6.92
N ILE A 165 2.78 -36.21 6.13
CA ILE A 165 3.19 -36.20 4.72
C ILE A 165 4.64 -35.70 4.65
N THR A 166 5.53 -36.54 4.13
CA THR A 166 6.93 -36.19 3.89
C THR A 166 7.18 -35.99 2.40
N HIS A 167 7.96 -34.96 2.07
CA HIS A 167 8.38 -34.64 0.71
C HIS A 167 9.89 -34.82 0.61
N GLU A 168 10.31 -35.79 -0.20
CA GLU A 168 11.72 -36.14 -0.38
C GLU A 168 12.05 -36.13 -1.87
N TRP A 169 13.28 -35.80 -2.20
CA TRP A 169 13.77 -35.82 -3.57
C TRP A 169 14.82 -36.90 -3.75
N ALA A 170 14.87 -37.47 -4.94
CA ALA A 170 15.95 -38.38 -5.34
C ALA A 170 17.30 -37.68 -5.13
N ASP A 171 18.23 -38.35 -4.45
CA ASP A 171 19.56 -37.82 -4.07
C ASP A 171 19.53 -36.51 -3.26
N GLY A 172 18.38 -36.17 -2.65
CA GLY A 172 18.20 -34.97 -1.85
C GLY A 172 18.25 -33.65 -2.63
N ASN A 173 18.18 -33.70 -3.96
CA ASN A 173 18.32 -32.52 -4.82
C ASN A 173 17.27 -32.50 -5.95
N ARG A 174 17.20 -31.41 -6.71
CA ARG A 174 16.24 -31.23 -7.82
C ARG A 174 16.90 -31.32 -9.19
N PHE A 175 18.01 -32.03 -9.30
CA PHE A 175 18.71 -32.21 -10.56
C PHE A 175 17.97 -33.19 -11.48
N TYR A 176 18.19 -33.02 -12.78
CA TYR A 176 17.58 -33.81 -13.85
C TYR A 176 18.57 -34.86 -14.35
N ASP A 177 18.95 -35.76 -13.46
CA ASP A 177 20.00 -36.77 -13.65
C ASP A 177 19.55 -38.19 -13.26
N ASN A 178 18.30 -38.34 -12.81
CA ASN A 178 17.73 -39.61 -12.40
C ASN A 178 16.96 -40.30 -13.54
N ILE A 179 16.84 -41.63 -13.44
CA ILE A 179 16.06 -42.48 -14.36
C ILE A 179 14.73 -42.81 -13.69
N TRP A 180 13.60 -42.45 -14.32
CA TRP A 180 12.25 -42.68 -13.77
C TRP A 180 11.91 -44.15 -13.55
N ASP A 181 12.33 -45.04 -14.45
CA ASP A 181 12.05 -46.47 -14.34
C ASP A 181 12.69 -47.08 -13.07
N ASN A 182 13.75 -46.45 -12.55
CA ASN A 182 14.43 -46.84 -11.33
C ASN A 182 13.87 -46.18 -10.07
N ARG A 183 12.77 -45.41 -10.15
CA ARG A 183 12.23 -44.60 -9.03
C ARG A 183 12.08 -45.33 -7.69
N LEU A 184 11.81 -46.63 -7.72
CA LEU A 184 11.64 -47.46 -6.51
C LEU A 184 12.97 -47.80 -5.82
N GLN A 185 14.09 -47.70 -6.52
CA GLN A 185 15.43 -48.10 -6.08
C GLN A 185 16.32 -46.91 -5.70
N LEU A 186 15.89 -45.68 -6.01
CA LEU A 186 16.62 -44.46 -5.71
C LEU A 186 16.66 -44.17 -4.20
N GLN A 187 17.67 -43.41 -3.80
CA GLN A 187 17.77 -42.88 -2.45
C GLN A 187 17.01 -41.55 -2.36
N TYR A 188 16.26 -41.35 -1.29
CA TYR A 188 15.43 -40.17 -1.10
C TYR A 188 15.81 -39.45 0.18
N ALA A 189 15.93 -38.13 0.10
CA ALA A 189 16.20 -37.26 1.24
C ALA A 189 15.45 -35.92 1.12
N PRO A 190 15.18 -35.24 2.24
CA PRO A 190 14.60 -33.89 2.21
C PRO A 190 15.48 -32.93 1.41
N PHE A 191 14.86 -32.11 0.55
CA PHE A 191 15.60 -31.04 -0.13
C PHE A 191 15.96 -29.95 0.87
N LEU A 192 17.25 -29.79 1.13
CA LEU A 192 17.79 -28.67 1.87
C LEU A 192 18.16 -27.61 0.84
N ALA A 193 17.32 -26.57 0.72
CA ALA A 193 17.75 -25.36 0.03
C ALA A 193 19.00 -24.87 0.77
N ASP A 194 20.11 -24.77 0.04
CA ASP A 194 21.39 -24.34 0.59
C ASP A 194 21.18 -23.15 1.52
N SER A 195 21.65 -23.29 2.76
CA SER A 195 21.42 -22.32 3.83
C SER A 195 21.74 -20.93 3.32
N ILE A 196 20.75 -20.04 3.34
CA ILE A 196 20.96 -18.61 3.08
C ILE A 196 22.13 -18.20 3.97
N VAL A 197 23.26 -17.88 3.34
CA VAL A 197 24.43 -17.34 4.03
C VAL A 197 23.97 -16.04 4.68
N TYR A 198 23.81 -16.08 6.01
CA TYR A 198 23.52 -14.91 6.84
C TYR A 198 24.71 -13.97 6.89
#